data_AF-A0A060Y302-F1
#
_entry.id   AF-A0A060Y302-F1
#
_cell.length_a   1.000
_cell.length_b   1.000
_cell.length_c   1.000
_cell.angle_alpha   90.00
_cell.angle_beta   90.00
_cell.angle_gamma   90.00
#
_symmetry.space_group_name_H-M   'P 1'
#
loop_
_entity.id
_entity.type
_entity.pdbx_description
1 polymer ?
#
loop_
_entity_poly.entity_id
_entity_poly.type
_entity_poly.pdbx_seq_one_letter_code
_entity_poly.pdbx_strand_id
1 'polypeptide(L)'
;MKPCRVNGKIFEWILISRRSCFRAGVRYYVRGIDSEGHAANFVETEQIVLYNGGRASFVQTRGSMPFFWSQRPNLKYKPKPLISKNTNHMDGFQRHFDSQVLIYGKQTILNLVGPSIFF
;
A
#
# COMPACT_ATOMS: atom_id res chain seq x y z
N MET A 1 -24.31 2.06 -11.67
CA MET A 1 -23.71 1.05 -10.75
C MET A 1 -24.67 -0.12 -10.63
N LYS A 2 -24.19 -1.37 -10.52
CA LYS A 2 -25.09 -2.51 -10.31
C LYS A 2 -25.53 -2.54 -8.84
N PRO A 3 -26.83 -2.64 -8.52
CA PRO A 3 -27.30 -2.72 -7.14
C PRO A 3 -26.87 -4.05 -6.52
N CYS A 4 -26.33 -3.99 -5.30
CA CYS A 4 -25.93 -5.16 -4.53
C CYS A 4 -27.06 -5.61 -3.62
N ARG A 5 -27.17 -6.92 -3.35
CA ARG A 5 -28.23 -7.49 -2.52
C ARG A 5 -27.68 -8.53 -1.54
N VAL A 6 -28.00 -8.37 -0.26
CA VAL A 6 -27.68 -9.34 0.80
C VAL A 6 -28.94 -9.55 1.64
N ASN A 7 -29.35 -10.80 1.87
CA ASN A 7 -30.54 -11.16 2.66
C ASN A 7 -31.80 -10.36 2.27
N GLY A 8 -32.03 -10.20 0.96
CA GLY A 8 -33.19 -9.45 0.46
C GLY A 8 -33.02 -7.93 0.42
N LYS A 9 -32.06 -7.36 1.14
CA LYS A 9 -31.81 -5.91 1.26
C LYS A 9 -30.91 -5.41 0.14
N ILE A 10 -31.34 -4.35 -0.55
CA ILE A 10 -30.59 -3.70 -1.62
C ILE A 10 -29.76 -2.55 -1.04
N PHE A 11 -28.50 -2.45 -1.44
CA PHE A 11 -27.59 -1.38 -1.02
C PHE A 11 -26.65 -1.00 -2.16
N GLU A 12 -26.05 0.18 -2.06
CA GLU A 12 -24.99 0.60 -2.97
C GLU A 12 -23.64 0.20 -2.39
N TRP A 13 -22.83 -0.47 -3.20
CA TRP A 13 -21.45 -0.81 -2.87
C TRP A 13 -20.52 -0.13 -3.86
N ILE A 14 -19.61 0.66 -3.32
CA ILE A 14 -18.65 1.45 -4.09
C ILE A 14 -17.26 1.02 -3.67
N LEU A 15 -16.42 0.71 -4.67
CA LEU A 15 -15.03 0.36 -4.47
C LEU A 15 -14.17 1.39 -5.20
N ILE A 16 -13.35 2.12 -4.44
CA ILE A 16 -12.41 3.10 -4.98
C ILE A 16 -11.01 2.65 -4.65
N SER A 17 -10.07 2.82 -5.58
CA SER A 17 -8.65 2.66 -5.30
C SER A 17 -7.88 3.87 -5.80
N ARG A 18 -7.11 4.50 -4.91
CA ARG A 18 -6.29 5.67 -5.17
C ARG A 18 -4.82 5.28 -5.09
N ARG A 19 -4.07 5.52 -6.15
CA ARG A 19 -2.63 5.29 -6.18
C ARG A 19 -1.90 6.59 -5.88
N SER A 20 -0.98 6.55 -4.92
CA SER A 20 -0.14 7.70 -4.60
C SER A 20 0.66 8.15 -5.82
N CYS A 21 0.78 9.46 -6.01
CA CYS A 21 1.68 10.07 -6.98
C CYS A 21 3.11 10.23 -6.44
N PHE A 22 3.29 10.13 -5.12
CA PHE A 22 4.61 10.16 -4.49
C PHE A 22 5.36 8.87 -4.75
N ARG A 23 6.68 8.99 -4.98
CA ARG A 23 7.58 7.89 -5.36
C ARG A 23 6.97 6.96 -6.43
N ALA A 24 6.32 7.56 -7.43
CA ALA A 24 5.74 6.84 -8.55
C ALA A 24 6.83 6.33 -9.50
N GLY A 25 6.60 5.14 -10.09
CA GLY A 25 7.46 4.61 -11.15
C GLY A 25 7.19 3.15 -11.43
N VAL A 26 7.98 2.57 -12.32
CA VAL A 26 7.80 1.19 -12.78
C VAL A 26 8.16 0.21 -11.66
N ARG A 27 7.38 -0.87 -11.50
CA ARG A 27 7.46 -1.87 -10.41
C ARG A 27 8.89 -2.39 -10.12
N TYR A 28 9.76 -2.50 -11.12
CA TYR A 28 11.14 -2.98 -10.91
C TYR A 28 12.17 -1.86 -10.74
N TYR A 29 11.82 -0.62 -11.07
CA TYR A 29 12.70 0.53 -10.94
C TYR A 29 12.49 1.28 -9.62
N VAL A 30 11.25 1.26 -9.11
CA VAL A 30 10.88 2.03 -7.93
C VAL A 30 10.28 1.11 -6.87
N ARG A 31 11.07 0.91 -5.81
CA ARG A 31 10.78 0.08 -4.62
C ARG A 31 11.23 0.81 -3.36
N GLY A 32 10.78 0.32 -2.22
CA GLY A 32 11.10 0.89 -0.92
C GLY A 32 10.54 2.30 -0.72
N ILE A 33 11.19 3.07 0.13
CA ILE A 33 10.85 4.47 0.47
C ILE A 33 11.85 5.49 -0.09
N ASP A 34 11.43 6.74 -0.20
CA ASP A 34 12.30 7.90 -0.43
C ASP A 34 12.72 8.56 0.90
N SER A 35 13.48 9.67 0.80
CA SER A 35 13.96 10.43 1.97
C SER A 35 12.83 11.02 2.81
N GLU A 36 11.66 11.21 2.22
CA GLU A 36 10.48 11.76 2.90
C GLU A 36 9.57 10.66 3.49
N GLY A 37 9.97 9.39 3.36
CA GLY A 37 9.22 8.24 3.90
C GLY A 37 8.05 7.80 3.01
N HIS A 38 7.95 8.27 1.77
CA HIS A 38 6.88 7.86 0.85
C HIS A 38 7.20 6.48 0.26
N ALA A 39 6.32 5.51 0.51
CA ALA A 39 6.49 4.16 -0.01
C ALA A 39 6.11 4.09 -1.50
N ALA A 40 6.95 3.42 -2.29
CA ALA A 40 6.67 3.17 -3.69
C ALA A 40 5.43 2.28 -3.86
N ASN A 41 4.66 2.49 -4.93
CA ASN A 41 3.45 1.72 -5.25
C ASN A 41 2.39 1.73 -4.13
N PHE A 42 2.33 2.81 -3.35
CA PHE A 42 1.32 2.98 -2.31
C PHE A 42 -0.07 3.16 -2.91
N VAL A 43 -1.03 2.38 -2.43
CA VAL A 43 -2.43 2.41 -2.86
C VAL A 43 -3.32 2.32 -1.63
N GLU A 44 -4.33 3.17 -1.61
CA GLU A 44 -5.49 3.07 -0.72
C GLU A 44 -6.64 2.44 -1.47
N THR A 45 -7.28 1.45 -0.87
CA THR A 45 -8.53 0.88 -1.36
C THR A 45 -9.61 1.13 -0.32
N GLU A 46 -10.67 1.80 -0.74
CA GLU A 46 -11.80 2.18 0.10
C GLU A 46 -13.07 1.48 -0.38
N GLN A 47 -13.74 0.82 0.57
CA GLN A 47 -15.04 0.20 0.38
C GLN A 47 -16.09 1.06 1.07
N ILE A 48 -17.07 1.55 0.30
CA ILE A 48 -18.16 2.38 0.82
C ILE A 48 -19.47 1.61 0.63
N VAL A 49 -20.27 1.57 1.68
CA VAL A 49 -21.61 0.97 1.69
C VAL A 49 -22.64 2.04 2.04
N LEU A 50 -23.63 2.21 1.17
CA LEU A 50 -24.76 3.12 1.38
C LEU A 50 -26.04 2.29 1.50
N TYR A 51 -26.73 2.40 2.64
CA TYR A 51 -27.94 1.63 2.91
C TYR A 51 -28.89 2.39 3.83
N ASN A 52 -30.15 2.59 3.41
CA ASN A 52 -31.20 3.25 4.20
C ASN A 52 -30.75 4.57 4.88
N GLY A 53 -30.03 5.42 4.16
CA GLY A 53 -29.48 6.68 4.69
C GLY A 53 -28.22 6.52 5.56
N GLY A 54 -27.90 5.29 5.99
CA GLY A 54 -26.66 4.93 6.64
C GLY A 54 -25.48 4.86 5.65
N ARG A 55 -24.29 5.20 6.16
CA ARG A 55 -23.05 5.25 5.39
C ARG A 55 -21.92 4.62 6.20
N ALA A 56 -21.17 3.72 5.59
CA ALA A 56 -19.98 3.14 6.17
C ALA A 56 -18.84 3.19 5.15
N SER A 57 -17.62 3.42 5.63
CA SER A 57 -16.39 3.35 4.83
C SER A 57 -15.36 2.49 5.55
N PHE A 58 -14.63 1.68 4.78
CA PHE A 58 -13.52 0.87 5.24
C PHE A 58 -12.34 1.02 4.31
N VAL A 59 -11.19 1.45 4.85
CA VAL A 59 -9.97 1.71 4.09
C VAL A 59 -8.91 0.67 4.41
N GLN A 60 -8.24 0.16 3.37
CA GLN A 60 -7.06 -0.67 3.48
C GLN A 60 -5.94 -0.08 2.63
N THR A 61 -4.72 -0.09 3.16
CA THR A 61 -3.53 0.39 2.46
C THR A 61 -2.63 -0.77 2.03
N ARG A 62 -1.95 -0.61 0.90
CA ARG A 62 -0.88 -1.50 0.43
C ARG A 62 0.25 -0.67 -0.16
N GLY A 63 1.49 -1.10 0.02
CA GLY A 63 2.65 -0.40 -0.52
C GLY A 63 3.89 -1.29 -0.50
N SER A 64 4.99 -0.78 -1.03
CA SER A 64 6.28 -1.46 -0.90
C SER A 64 6.75 -1.46 0.57
N MET A 65 7.46 -2.50 0.99
CA MET A 65 8.08 -2.52 2.33
C MET A 65 8.89 -1.25 2.61
N PRO A 66 8.71 -0.59 3.78
CA PRO A 66 9.22 0.76 4.05
C PRO A 66 10.69 0.79 4.47
N PHE A 67 11.56 0.33 3.57
CA PHE A 67 13.02 0.39 3.72
C PHE A 67 13.64 0.96 2.45
N PHE A 68 14.89 1.44 2.51
CA PHE A 68 15.64 1.84 1.31
C PHE A 68 16.16 0.60 0.57
N TRP A 69 15.41 0.12 -0.43
CA TRP A 69 15.81 -1.04 -1.23
C TRP A 69 15.43 -0.89 -2.70
N SER A 70 16.11 -1.65 -3.55
CA SER A 70 15.86 -1.70 -4.99
C SER A 70 15.91 -3.13 -5.51
N GLN A 71 15.24 -3.39 -6.62
CA GLN A 71 15.26 -4.70 -7.29
C GLN A 71 15.30 -4.47 -8.80
N ARG A 72 16.42 -3.90 -9.26
CA ARG A 72 16.58 -3.52 -10.67
C ARG A 72 16.52 -4.75 -11.57
N PRO A 73 15.85 -4.66 -12.75
CA PRO A 73 15.86 -5.73 -13.73
C PRO A 73 17.28 -6.15 -14.11
N ASN A 74 17.49 -7.45 -14.29
CA ASN A 74 18.71 -8.02 -14.88
C ASN A 74 18.31 -9.26 -15.73
N LEU A 75 19.28 -9.98 -16.30
CA LEU A 75 19.03 -11.17 -17.13
C LEU A 75 18.38 -12.34 -16.35
N LYS A 76 18.20 -12.24 -15.03
CA LYS A 76 17.57 -13.29 -14.21
C LYS A 76 16.06 -13.02 -14.11
N TYR A 77 15.28 -14.10 -14.15
CA TYR A 77 13.82 -14.06 -13.99
C TYR A 77 13.36 -13.33 -12.72
N LYS A 78 14.10 -13.48 -11.60
CA LYS A 78 13.84 -12.78 -10.35
C LYS A 78 15.13 -12.19 -9.78
N PRO A 79 15.44 -10.92 -10.08
CA PRO A 79 16.61 -10.24 -9.51
C PRO A 79 16.55 -10.25 -7.97
N LYS A 80 17.68 -10.41 -7.30
CA LYS A 80 17.71 -10.35 -5.83
C LYS A 80 17.49 -8.89 -5.37
N PRO A 81 16.65 -8.64 -4.35
CA PRO A 81 16.55 -7.32 -3.73
C PRO A 81 17.90 -6.87 -3.17
N LEU A 82 18.23 -5.59 -3.34
CA LEU A 82 19.41 -4.93 -2.80
C LEU A 82 18.97 -3.89 -1.77
N ILE A 83 19.35 -4.11 -0.53
CA ILE A 83 19.14 -3.17 0.57
C ILE A 83 20.30 -2.16 0.56
N SER A 84 19.97 -0.88 0.63
CA SER A 84 20.96 0.20 0.67
C SER A 84 21.74 0.17 1.98
N LYS A 85 23.07 0.12 1.93
CA LYS A 85 23.89 0.07 3.16
C LYS A 85 24.22 1.45 3.74
N ASN A 86 24.10 2.50 2.93
CA ASN A 86 24.57 3.84 3.26
C ASN A 86 23.42 4.79 3.67
N THR A 87 22.27 4.23 4.05
CA THR A 87 21.05 4.97 4.37
C THR A 87 20.52 4.61 5.74
N ASN A 88 19.98 5.59 6.45
CA ASN A 88 19.36 5.36 7.75
C ASN A 88 17.94 4.80 7.57
N HIS A 89 17.82 3.46 7.59
CA HIS A 89 16.54 2.77 7.46
C HIS A 89 15.54 3.11 8.57
N MET A 90 16.03 3.35 9.79
CA MET A 90 15.16 3.62 10.93
C MET A 90 14.48 4.99 10.80
N ASP A 91 15.22 6.00 10.36
CA ASP A 91 14.66 7.35 10.10
C ASP A 91 13.56 7.29 9.04
N GLY A 92 13.83 6.67 7.88
CA GLY A 92 12.83 6.54 6.82
C GLY A 92 11.61 5.69 7.23
N PHE A 93 11.83 4.62 7.99
CA PHE A 93 10.75 3.78 8.52
C PHE A 93 9.88 4.55 9.51
N GLN A 94 10.49 5.33 10.41
CA GLN A 94 9.78 6.13 11.40
C GLN A 94 8.93 7.19 10.71
N ARG A 95 9.51 7.97 9.78
CA ARG A 95 8.75 8.97 9.00
C ARG A 95 7.57 8.36 8.26
N HIS A 96 7.76 7.18 7.65
CA HIS A 96 6.69 6.46 6.98
C HIS A 96 5.55 6.16 7.96
N PHE A 97 5.84 5.50 9.08
CA PHE A 97 4.79 5.10 10.03
C PHE A 97 4.18 6.25 10.80
N ASP A 98 4.93 7.32 11.08
CA ASP A 98 4.37 8.55 11.65
C ASP A 98 3.29 9.13 10.73
N SER A 99 3.56 9.18 9.42
CA SER A 99 2.55 9.60 8.44
C SER A 99 1.35 8.66 8.38
N GLN A 100 1.57 7.33 8.44
CA GLN A 100 0.48 6.35 8.41
C GLN A 100 -0.39 6.44 9.67
N VAL A 101 0.23 6.62 10.84
CA VAL A 101 -0.50 6.77 12.11
C VAL A 101 -1.27 8.08 12.15
N LEU A 102 -0.68 9.17 11.63
CA LEU A 102 -1.35 10.46 11.56
C LEU A 102 -2.60 10.41 10.66
N ILE A 103 -2.54 9.72 9.51
CA ILE A 103 -3.63 9.69 8.52
C ILE A 103 -4.67 8.60 8.85
N TYR A 104 -4.24 7.41 9.27
CA TYR A 104 -5.10 6.22 9.40
C TYR A 104 -5.24 5.72 10.84
N GLY A 105 -4.53 6.29 11.81
CA GLY A 105 -4.53 5.83 13.19
C GLY A 105 -3.76 4.52 13.39
N LYS A 106 -4.24 3.64 14.25
CA LYS A 106 -3.54 2.40 14.62
C LYS A 106 -3.27 1.52 13.41
N GLN A 107 -2.00 1.20 13.18
CA GLN A 107 -1.57 0.36 12.07
C GLN A 107 -1.49 -1.12 12.46
N THR A 108 -1.95 -2.01 11.56
CA THR A 108 -1.72 -3.45 11.63
C THR A 108 -1.04 -3.89 10.35
N ILE A 109 0.17 -4.43 10.46
CA ILE A 109 1.01 -4.75 9.30
C ILE A 109 0.90 -6.25 8.99
N LEU A 110 0.41 -6.56 7.79
CA LEU A 110 0.32 -7.92 7.30
C LEU A 110 1.44 -8.15 6.28
N ASN A 111 2.34 -9.08 6.58
CA ASN A 111 3.33 -9.57 5.63
C ASN A 111 3.04 -11.04 5.29
N LEU A 112 2.83 -11.33 4.01
CA LEU A 112 2.59 -12.70 3.54
C LEU A 112 3.93 -13.36 3.18
N VAL A 113 4.38 -14.28 4.01
CA VAL A 113 5.62 -15.04 3.78
C VAL A 113 5.36 -16.14 2.76
N GLY A 114 6.01 -16.03 1.59
CA GLY A 114 5.99 -17.07 0.56
C GLY A 114 7.28 -17.04 -0.26
N PRO A 115 7.63 -18.14 -0.96
CA PRO A 115 8.91 -18.27 -1.70
C PRO A 115 9.12 -17.18 -2.76
N SER A 116 8.03 -16.53 -3.19
CA SER A 116 8.03 -15.60 -4.31
C SER A 116 7.74 -14.14 -3.96
N ILE A 117 7.37 -13.81 -2.73
CA ILE A 117 6.71 -12.54 -2.43
C ILE A 117 7.65 -11.56 -1.72
N PHE A 118 8.09 -10.53 -2.45
CA PHE A 118 8.53 -9.25 -1.89
C PHE A 118 7.61 -8.18 -2.48
N PHE A 119 6.70 -7.65 -1.66
CA PHE A 119 5.90 -6.48 -2.03
C PHE A 119 6.60 -5.22 -1.55
#